data_AF-A0A8S2LHR8-F1
#
_entry.id   AF-A0A8S2LHR8-F1
#
_cell.length_a   1.000
_cell.length_b   1.000
_cell.length_c   1.000
_cell.angle_alpha   90.00
_cell.angle_beta   90.00
_cell.angle_gamma   90.00
#
_symmetry.space_group_name_H-M   'P 1'
#
loop_
_entity.id
_entity.type
_entity.pdbx_description
1 polymer ?
#
loop_
_entity_poly.entity_id
_entity_poly.type
_entity_poly.pdbx_seq_one_letter_code
_entity_poly.pdbx_strand_id
1 'polypeptide(L)'
;NGAPWDGTYYRHRILTEEVIPFLPNSENVLDPAEVVYLHDHAPCQKANATQLKNSGINFFDRTEWPGSSPDLNVAENVESILMDKVESLRISERGPTNSSVVLLEHLQNVLHELENEKELFESLSKSYP
;
A
#
# COMPACT_ATOMS: atom_id res chain seq x y z
N ASN A 1 13.44 -13.48 10.83
CA ASN A 1 14.33 -13.30 9.66
C ASN A 1 13.49 -12.79 8.51
N GLY A 2 13.50 -11.48 8.26
CA GLY A 2 12.77 -10.89 7.13
C GLY A 2 13.42 -11.32 5.82
N ALA A 3 12.61 -11.67 4.82
CA ALA A 3 13.11 -11.82 3.46
C ALA A 3 13.72 -10.49 3.00
N PRO A 4 14.85 -10.50 2.26
CA PRO A 4 15.35 -9.27 1.67
C PRO A 4 14.28 -8.68 0.75
N TRP A 5 13.94 -7.41 0.97
CA TRP A 5 13.08 -6.63 0.08
C TRP A 5 13.83 -6.26 -1.20
N ASP A 6 14.20 -7.29 -1.97
CA ASP A 6 14.88 -7.15 -3.24
C ASP A 6 13.88 -7.14 -4.41
N GLY A 7 14.39 -6.92 -5.62
CA GLY A 7 13.54 -6.91 -6.81
C GLY A 7 12.89 -8.25 -7.12
N THR A 8 13.48 -9.37 -6.68
CA THR A 8 12.93 -10.72 -6.87
C THR A 8 11.73 -10.95 -5.96
N TYR A 9 11.85 -10.60 -4.68
CA TYR A 9 10.76 -10.68 -3.71
C TYR A 9 9.59 -9.81 -4.14
N TYR A 10 9.88 -8.55 -4.49
CA TYR A 10 8.84 -7.63 -4.95
C TYR A 10 8.14 -8.14 -6.23
N ARG A 11 8.89 -8.69 -7.19
CA ARG A 11 8.31 -9.22 -8.42
C ARG A 11 7.38 -10.41 -8.18
N HIS A 12 7.87 -11.42 -7.46
CA HIS A 12 7.14 -12.69 -7.36
C HIS A 12 6.04 -12.61 -6.32
N ARG A 13 6.35 -12.13 -5.12
CA ARG A 13 5.39 -12.09 -4.02
C ARG A 13 4.46 -10.88 -4.17
N ILE A 14 5.02 -9.67 -4.23
CA ILE A 14 4.18 -8.46 -4.20
C ILE A 14 3.44 -8.28 -5.53
N LEU A 15 4.12 -8.30 -6.68
CA LEU A 15 3.43 -8.04 -7.95
C LEU A 15 2.64 -9.24 -8.47
N THR A 16 3.27 -10.41 -8.58
CA THR A 16 2.67 -11.54 -9.30
C THR A 16 1.59 -12.25 -8.48
N GLU A 17 1.82 -12.44 -7.18
CA GLU A 17 0.86 -13.15 -6.31
C GLU A 17 -0.22 -12.22 -5.74
N GLU A 18 0.11 -10.96 -5.42
CA GLU A 18 -0.83 -10.06 -4.73
C GLU A 18 -1.40 -8.97 -5.68
N VAL A 19 -0.59 -8.04 -6.18
CA VAL A 19 -1.09 -6.83 -6.87
C VAL A 19 -1.77 -7.13 -8.20
N ILE A 20 -1.15 -7.91 -9.08
CA ILE A 20 -1.69 -8.18 -10.43
C ILE A 20 -3.05 -8.90 -10.34
N PRO A 21 -3.25 -9.91 -9.47
CA PRO A 21 -4.58 -10.51 -9.26
C PRO A 21 -5.58 -9.60 -8.55
N PHE A 22 -5.09 -8.67 -7.71
CA PHE A 22 -5.96 -7.80 -6.91
C PHE A 22 -6.68 -6.74 -7.75
N LEU A 23 -5.96 -6.06 -8.65
CA LEU A 23 -6.45 -4.89 -9.38
C LEU A 23 -7.65 -5.14 -10.33
N PRO A 24 -7.76 -6.27 -11.07
CA PRO A 24 -8.90 -6.49 -11.96
C PRO A 24 -10.19 -6.94 -11.24
N ASN A 25 -10.16 -7.13 -9.91
CA ASN A 25 -11.31 -7.60 -9.14
C ASN A 25 -12.16 -6.40 -8.65
N SER A 26 -13.44 -6.35 -9.04
CA SER A 26 -14.38 -5.29 -8.65
C SER A 26 -14.70 -5.22 -7.16
N GLU A 27 -14.45 -6.29 -6.40
CA GLU A 27 -14.60 -6.27 -4.94
C GLU A 27 -13.43 -5.57 -4.24
N ASN A 28 -12.30 -5.39 -4.93
CA ASN A 28 -11.04 -4.91 -4.37
C ASN A 28 -10.74 -3.44 -4.69
N VAL A 29 -11.33 -2.90 -5.76
CA VAL A 29 -11.07 -1.55 -6.26
C VAL A 29 -12.38 -0.84 -6.61
N LEU A 30 -12.34 0.50 -6.66
CA LEU A 30 -13.53 1.31 -6.96
C LEU A 30 -14.05 1.09 -8.39
N ASP A 31 -13.14 1.07 -9.37
CA ASP A 31 -13.44 0.77 -10.77
C ASP A 31 -12.24 0.04 -11.43
N PRO A 32 -12.35 -1.27 -11.73
CA PRO A 32 -11.29 -2.02 -12.40
C PRO A 32 -10.94 -1.53 -13.81
N ALA A 33 -11.85 -0.81 -14.50
CA ALA A 33 -11.60 -0.30 -15.85
C ALA A 33 -10.73 0.98 -15.84
N GLU A 34 -10.78 1.74 -14.74
CA GLU A 34 -10.05 3.01 -14.58
C GLU A 34 -8.83 2.89 -13.65
N VAL A 35 -8.59 1.72 -13.06
CA VAL A 35 -7.52 1.53 -12.08
C VAL A 35 -6.13 1.73 -12.70
N VAL A 36 -5.30 2.52 -12.02
CA VAL A 36 -3.89 2.74 -12.35
C VAL A 36 -3.05 2.41 -11.12
N TYR A 37 -2.09 1.50 -11.27
CA TYR A 37 -1.16 1.16 -10.21
C TYR A 37 -0.09 2.24 -10.05
N LEU A 38 0.03 2.79 -8.84
CA LEU A 38 1.06 3.75 -8.48
C LEU A 38 2.07 3.11 -7.53
N HIS A 39 3.37 3.32 -7.79
CA HIS A 39 4.45 2.97 -6.87
C HIS A 39 5.58 3.99 -6.95
N ASP A 40 6.42 4.05 -5.91
CA ASP A 40 7.53 5.00 -5.85
C ASP A 40 8.74 4.54 -6.70
N HIS A 41 9.91 5.12 -6.45
CA HIS A 41 11.13 4.82 -7.23
C HIS A 41 12.12 3.90 -6.48
N ALA A 42 11.63 3.14 -5.50
CA ALA A 42 12.44 2.26 -4.67
C ALA A 42 13.29 1.29 -5.52
N PRO A 43 14.53 0.97 -5.09
CA PRO A 43 15.43 0.07 -5.81
C PRO A 43 14.81 -1.29 -6.20
N CYS A 44 13.94 -1.86 -5.37
CA CYS A 44 13.28 -3.14 -5.64
C CYS A 44 12.25 -3.06 -6.78
N GLN A 45 11.65 -1.89 -7.04
CA GLN A 45 10.64 -1.70 -8.08
C GLN A 45 11.24 -1.44 -9.47
N LYS A 46 12.51 -0.99 -9.56
CA LYS A 46 13.13 -0.53 -10.82
C LYS A 46 13.10 -1.55 -11.95
N ALA A 47 13.25 -2.83 -11.63
CA ALA A 47 13.41 -3.91 -12.62
C ALA A 47 12.07 -4.54 -13.05
N ASN A 48 10.92 -3.96 -12.65
CA ASN A 48 9.63 -4.64 -12.75
C ASN A 48 8.62 -4.00 -13.71
N ALA A 49 8.97 -2.86 -14.31
CA ALA A 49 8.13 -2.19 -15.31
C ALA A 49 7.76 -3.12 -16.49
N THR A 50 8.64 -4.05 -16.88
CA THR A 50 8.35 -5.03 -17.94
C THR A 50 7.27 -6.04 -17.53
N GLN A 51 7.21 -6.43 -16.26
CA GLN A 51 6.21 -7.39 -15.77
C GLN A 51 4.81 -6.75 -15.77
N LEU A 52 4.69 -5.51 -15.29
CA LEU A 52 3.44 -4.75 -15.30
C LEU A 52 2.96 -4.47 -16.73
N LYS A 53 3.88 -4.14 -17.65
CA LYS A 53 3.55 -4.00 -19.08
C LYS A 53 2.99 -5.29 -19.68
N ASN A 54 3.54 -6.45 -19.30
CA ASN A 54 3.08 -7.75 -19.80
C ASN A 54 1.77 -8.22 -19.16
N SER A 55 1.40 -7.72 -17.97
CA SER A 55 0.16 -8.10 -17.29
C SER A 55 -1.06 -7.29 -17.76
N GLY A 56 -0.87 -6.27 -18.60
CA GLY A 56 -1.96 -5.40 -19.06
C GLY A 56 -2.52 -4.47 -17.97
N ILE A 57 -1.76 -4.27 -16.89
CA ILE A 57 -2.12 -3.34 -15.82
C ILE A 57 -1.63 -1.95 -16.22
N ASN A 58 -2.49 -0.94 -16.14
CA ASN A 58 -2.08 0.45 -16.25
C ASN A 58 -1.30 0.85 -15.00
N PHE A 59 -0.17 1.52 -15.16
CA PHE A 59 0.64 1.98 -14.04
C PHE A 59 1.41 3.23 -14.41
N PHE A 60 1.70 4.08 -13.43
CA PHE A 60 2.59 5.21 -13.63
C PHE A 60 4.03 4.74 -13.63
N ASP A 61 4.70 4.89 -14.78
CA ASP A 61 6.14 4.65 -14.84
C ASP A 61 6.95 5.90 -14.46
N ARG A 62 8.27 5.79 -14.52
CA ARG A 62 9.20 6.85 -14.11
C ARG A 62 9.12 8.12 -14.95
N THR A 63 8.43 8.08 -16.08
CA THR A 63 8.18 9.23 -16.94
C THR A 63 6.95 10.01 -16.50
N GLU A 64 6.06 9.38 -15.74
CA GLU A 64 4.79 9.95 -15.27
C GLU A 64 4.84 10.30 -13.78
N TRP A 65 5.49 9.46 -12.95
CA TRP A 65 5.64 9.72 -11.51
C TRP A 65 6.97 10.40 -11.18
N PRO A 66 6.97 11.57 -10.51
CA PRO A 66 8.20 12.20 -10.06
C PRO A 66 8.87 11.39 -8.96
N GLY A 67 10.19 11.24 -9.06
CA GLY A 67 10.97 10.68 -7.97
C GLY A 67 10.99 11.62 -6.76
N SER A 68 10.92 11.06 -5.55
CA SER A 68 10.99 11.80 -4.29
C SER A 68 9.81 12.74 -4.01
N SER A 69 8.60 12.33 -4.38
CA SER A 69 7.35 13.06 -4.10
C SER A 69 6.40 12.24 -3.23
N PRO A 70 6.74 12.00 -1.95
CA PRO A 70 5.85 11.29 -1.02
C PRO A 70 4.56 12.09 -0.75
N ASP A 71 4.62 13.41 -0.80
CA ASP A 71 3.47 14.33 -0.67
C ASP A 71 2.40 14.11 -1.73
N LEU A 72 2.77 13.50 -2.86
CA LEU A 72 1.84 13.11 -3.91
C LEU A 72 1.29 11.67 -3.72
N ASN A 73 1.90 10.84 -2.88
CA ASN A 73 1.46 9.48 -2.73
C ASN A 73 0.41 9.35 -1.61
N VAL A 74 -0.85 9.10 -1.99
CA VAL A 74 -1.96 8.86 -1.04
C VAL A 74 -1.63 7.76 -0.02
N ALA A 75 -0.74 6.82 -0.36
CA ALA A 75 -0.28 5.80 0.59
C ALA A 75 0.34 6.40 1.87
N GLU A 76 0.97 7.58 1.80
CA GLU A 76 1.53 8.27 2.98
C GLU A 76 0.42 8.79 3.90
N ASN A 77 -0.72 9.23 3.35
CA ASN A 77 -1.88 9.59 4.16
C ASN A 77 -2.47 8.37 4.87
N VAL A 78 -2.57 7.25 4.16
CA VAL A 78 -3.03 5.97 4.74
C VAL A 78 -2.08 5.50 5.83
N GLU A 79 -0.76 5.62 5.62
CA GLU A 79 0.25 5.30 6.62
C GLU A 79 0.12 6.17 7.88
N SER A 80 -0.07 7.48 7.71
CA SER A 80 -0.28 8.39 8.85
C SER A 80 -1.51 7.98 9.67
N ILE A 81 -2.64 7.69 9.01
CA ILE A 81 -3.88 7.26 9.68
C ILE A 81 -3.68 5.94 10.42
N LEU A 82 -3.00 4.99 9.79
CA LEU A 82 -2.65 3.69 10.36
C LEU A 82 -1.80 3.86 11.62
N MET A 83 -0.75 4.69 11.55
CA MET A 83 0.14 4.96 12.66
C MET A 83 -0.60 5.62 13.83
N ASP A 84 -1.42 6.64 13.57
CA ASP A 84 -2.18 7.36 14.61
C ASP A 84 -3.14 6.42 15.36
N LYS A 85 -3.84 5.53 14.63
CA LYS A 85 -4.74 4.54 15.22
C LYS A 85 -3.99 3.50 16.05
N VAL A 86 -2.88 2.97 15.54
CA VAL A 86 -2.04 2.01 16.28
C VAL A 86 -1.45 2.65 17.54
N GLU A 87 -0.97 3.89 17.47
CA GLU A 87 -0.45 4.62 18.62
C GLU A 87 -1.54 4.86 19.67
N SER A 88 -2.75 5.21 19.24
CA SER A 88 -3.91 5.38 20.14
C SER A 88 -4.24 4.11 20.93
N LEU A 89 -4.21 2.94 20.28
CA LEU A 89 -4.39 1.64 20.95
C LEU A 89 -3.30 1.41 22.01
N ARG A 90 -2.04 1.65 21.65
CA ARG A 90 -0.89 1.49 22.57
C ARG A 90 -0.99 2.39 23.80
N ILE A 91 -1.43 3.63 23.64
CA ILE A 91 -1.63 4.57 24.76
C ILE A 91 -2.77 4.08 25.67
N SER A 92 -3.86 3.58 25.07
CA SER A 92 -5.06 3.16 25.81
C SER A 92 -4.84 1.93 26.69
N GLU A 93 -3.96 1.00 26.29
CA GLU A 93 -3.75 -0.29 26.97
C GLU A 93 -2.79 -0.24 28.17
N ARG A 94 -2.30 0.95 28.57
CA ARG A 94 -1.45 1.18 29.78
C ARG A 94 -0.33 0.15 29.98
N GLY A 95 0.49 -0.11 28.95
CA GLY A 95 1.70 -0.92 29.12
C GLY A 95 2.75 -0.65 28.04
N PRO A 96 4.04 -0.47 28.38
CA PRO A 96 5.12 -0.39 27.42
C PRO A 96 5.48 -1.82 26.96
N THR A 97 4.55 -2.54 26.36
CA THR A 97 4.89 -3.77 25.67
C THR A 97 5.40 -3.39 24.29
N ASN A 98 6.71 -3.14 24.20
CA ASN A 98 7.45 -3.12 22.93
C ASN A 98 7.57 -4.54 22.32
N SER A 99 6.48 -5.30 22.41
CA SER A 99 6.37 -6.63 21.83
C SER A 99 5.97 -6.47 20.38
N SER A 100 6.77 -7.05 19.48
CA SER A 100 6.42 -7.13 18.06
C SER A 100 5.10 -7.89 17.83
N VAL A 101 4.71 -8.78 18.75
CA VAL A 101 3.44 -9.52 18.69
C VAL A 101 2.26 -8.59 18.92
N VAL A 102 2.31 -7.78 19.98
CA VAL A 102 1.24 -6.82 20.30
C VAL A 102 1.13 -5.76 19.21
N LEU A 103 2.27 -5.28 18.69
CA LEU A 103 2.27 -4.36 17.55
C LEU A 103 1.61 -4.97 16.31
N LEU A 104 1.87 -6.26 16.04
CA LEU A 104 1.25 -6.96 14.92
C LEU A 104 -0.26 -7.13 15.11
N GLU A 105 -0.71 -7.46 16.32
CA GLU A 105 -2.14 -7.56 16.66
C GLU A 105 -2.86 -6.22 16.49
N HIS A 106 -2.28 -5.13 17.00
CA HIS A 106 -2.84 -3.78 16.81
C HIS A 106 -2.89 -3.38 15.35
N LEU A 107 -1.82 -3.66 14.59
CA LEU A 107 -1.78 -3.39 13.16
C LEU A 107 -2.87 -4.16 12.41
N GLN A 108 -3.07 -5.44 12.72
CA GLN A 108 -4.11 -6.27 12.11
C GLN A 108 -5.52 -5.75 12.44
N ASN A 109 -5.77 -5.36 13.69
CA ASN A 109 -7.06 -4.80 14.09
C ASN A 109 -7.37 -3.51 13.34
N VAL A 110 -6.40 -2.60 13.25
CA VAL A 110 -6.58 -1.34 12.52
C VAL A 110 -6.78 -1.57 11.02
N LEU A 111 -6.03 -2.49 10.41
CA LEU A 111 -6.21 -2.82 9.00
C LEU A 111 -7.61 -3.38 8.72
N HIS A 112 -8.14 -4.22 9.61
CA HIS A 112 -9.50 -4.76 9.47
C HIS A 112 -10.58 -3.70 9.66
N GLU A 113 -10.38 -2.73 10.56
CA GLU A 113 -11.26 -1.56 10.67
C GLU A 113 -11.26 -0.76 9.36
N LEU A 114 -10.07 -0.48 8.82
CA LEU A 114 -9.92 0.33 7.60
C LEU A 114 -10.43 -0.38 6.35
N GLU A 115 -10.43 -1.71 6.30
CA GLU A 115 -10.90 -2.51 5.15
C GLU A 115 -12.29 -2.08 4.62
N ASN A 116 -13.16 -1.58 5.52
CA ASN A 116 -14.53 -1.20 5.18
C ASN A 116 -14.72 0.33 5.03
N GLU A 117 -13.67 1.13 5.22
CA GLU A 117 -13.71 2.61 5.19
C GLU A 117 -13.65 3.17 3.76
N LYS A 118 -14.59 2.75 2.91
CA LYS A 118 -14.62 3.14 1.48
C LYS A 118 -14.65 4.65 1.27
N GLU A 119 -15.45 5.38 2.06
CA GLU A 119 -15.57 6.83 1.96
C GLU A 119 -14.27 7.55 2.29
N LEU A 120 -13.50 7.02 3.25
CA LEU A 120 -12.17 7.55 3.59
C LEU A 120 -11.23 7.43 2.39
N PHE A 121 -11.11 6.24 1.80
CA PHE A 121 -10.22 6.02 0.65
C PHE A 121 -10.64 6.84 -0.58
N GLU A 122 -11.94 6.99 -0.83
CA GLU A 122 -12.44 7.87 -1.89
C GLU A 122 -12.09 9.33 -1.62
N SER A 123 -12.26 9.80 -0.39
CA SER A 123 -11.93 11.18 0.01
C SER A 123 -10.43 11.45 -0.13
N LEU A 124 -9.58 10.54 0.35
CA LEU A 124 -8.13 10.64 0.22
C LEU A 124 -7.69 10.69 -1.24
N SER A 125 -8.27 9.84 -2.09
CA SER A 125 -7.98 9.82 -3.53
C SER A 125 -8.38 11.11 -4.25
N LYS A 126 -9.45 11.78 -3.79
CA LYS A 126 -9.92 13.08 -4.31
C LYS A 126 -9.21 14.28 -3.70
N SER A 127 -8.56 14.12 -2.56
CA SER A 127 -7.78 15.17 -1.90
C SER A 127 -6.44 15.43 -2.59
N TYR A 128 -6.09 14.58 -3.56
CA TYR A 128 -5.03 14.79 -4.52
C TYR A 128 -5.37 16.00 -5.43
N PRO A 129 -4.47 17.00 -5.56
CA PRO A 129 -4.69 18.19 -6.39
C PRO A 129 -4.72 17.92 -7.90
#